data_AF-A0A355HBQ3-F1
#
_entry.id   AF-A0A355HBQ3-F1
#
_cell.length_a   1.000
_cell.length_b   1.000
_cell.length_c   1.000
_cell.angle_alpha   90.00
_cell.angle_beta   90.00
_cell.angle_gamma   90.00
#
_symmetry.space_group_name_H-M   'P 1'
#
loop_
_entity.id
_entity.type
_entity.pdbx_description
1 polymer ?
#
loop_
_entity_poly.entity_id
_entity_poly.type
_entity_poly.pdbx_seq_one_letter_code
_entity_poly.pdbx_strand_id
1 'polypeptide(L)' 'MKSSASLTNRQKARPPAHTKLTVLGSTGSIGLNTLDIVRQFPQKFRIEALSCRNSIERLVEQIKEFKPRLVCVDTNEQV' A
#
# COMPACT_ATOMS: atom_id res chain seq x y z
N MET A 1 26.33 46.71 -0.84
CA MET A 1 27.14 45.50 -1.07
C MET A 1 26.69 44.40 -0.10
N LYS A 2 26.25 43.27 -0.68
CA LYS A 2 26.21 41.86 -0.21
C LYS A 2 25.93 41.55 1.28
N SER A 3 24.82 40.85 1.53
CA SER A 3 24.77 39.45 2.02
C SER A 3 23.31 39.13 2.40
N SER A 4 22.46 38.53 1.58
CA SER A 4 22.48 37.14 1.07
C SER A 4 22.80 36.08 2.12
N ALA A 5 22.15 36.14 3.28
CA ALA A 5 22.03 34.99 4.18
C ALA A 5 20.85 34.11 3.73
N SER A 6 21.09 33.43 2.61
CA SER A 6 20.64 32.10 2.26
C SER A 6 19.22 31.68 2.67
N LEU A 7 18.32 31.80 1.70
CA LEU A 7 17.24 30.86 1.46
C LEU A 7 17.81 29.44 1.43
N THR A 8 17.92 28.74 2.54
CA THR A 8 18.23 27.32 2.51
C THR A 8 17.39 26.53 3.50
N ASN A 9 16.69 25.55 2.93
CA ASN A 9 16.42 24.26 3.53
C ASN A 9 15.07 24.04 4.24
N ARG A 10 13.96 24.38 3.56
CA ARG A 10 12.67 23.67 3.75
C ARG A 10 12.34 22.67 2.62
N GLN A 11 13.24 22.51 1.66
CA GLN A 11 13.14 21.50 0.60
C GLN A 11 14.09 20.33 0.84
N LYS A 12 13.98 19.65 1.99
CA LYS A 12 14.26 18.22 1.94
C LYS A 12 13.10 17.62 1.18
N ALA A 13 13.29 17.35 -0.10
CA ALA A 13 12.33 16.69 -0.98
C ALA A 13 11.72 15.51 -0.22
N ARG A 14 10.48 15.66 0.25
CA ARG A 14 9.72 14.53 0.76
C ARG A 14 9.62 13.60 -0.45
N PRO A 15 10.14 12.35 -0.38
CA PRO A 15 9.93 11.39 -1.46
C PRO A 15 8.44 11.39 -1.79
N PRO A 16 8.02 11.26 -3.07
CA PRO A 16 6.63 11.37 -3.46
C PRO A 16 5.80 10.56 -2.47
N ALA A 17 4.94 11.25 -1.71
CA ALA A 17 4.28 10.65 -0.58
C ALA A 17 3.24 9.68 -1.13
N HIS A 18 3.65 8.44 -1.38
CA HIS A 18 2.72 7.41 -1.81
C HIS A 18 1.66 7.26 -0.73
N THR A 19 0.39 7.35 -1.12
CA THR A 19 -0.72 7.09 -0.23
C THR A 19 -0.66 5.62 0.15
N LYS A 20 -0.50 5.36 1.44
CA LYS A 20 -0.47 4.02 2.00
C LYS A 20 -1.89 3.51 2.14
N LEU A 21 -2.15 2.32 1.58
CA LEU A 21 -3.46 1.68 1.60
C LEU A 21 -3.43 0.37 2.37
N THR A 22 -4.45 0.16 3.19
CA THR A 22 -4.75 -1.13 3.81
C THR A 22 -6.03 -1.65 3.19
N VAL A 23 -5.99 -2.85 2.60
CA VAL A 23 -7.15 -3.45 1.94
C VAL A 23 -7.68 -4.60 2.78
N LEU A 24 -8.85 -4.39 3.39
CA LEU A 24 -9.54 -5.41 4.15
C LEU A 24 -10.43 -6.23 3.20
N GLY A 25 -10.17 -7.53 3.07
CA GLY A 25 -10.84 -8.38 2.07
C GLY A 25 -10.29 -8.18 0.66
N SER A 26 -8.97 -8.21 0.50
CA SER A 26 -8.25 -8.01 -0.77
C SER A 26 -8.59 -9.01 -1.87
N THR A 27 -9.17 -10.15 -1.51
CA THR A 27 -9.56 -11.22 -2.45
C THR A 27 -11.01 -11.12 -2.91
N GLY A 28 -11.82 -10.23 -2.32
CA GLY A 28 -13.19 -9.93 -2.76
C GLY A 28 -13.21 -8.93 -3.92
N SER A 29 -14.38 -8.72 -4.54
CA SER A 29 -14.50 -7.88 -5.74
C SER A 29 -13.99 -6.44 -5.55
N ILE A 30 -14.30 -5.80 -4.42
CA ILE A 30 -13.82 -4.45 -4.11
C ILE A 30 -12.30 -4.46 -3.90
N GLY A 31 -11.79 -5.47 -3.19
CA GLY A 31 -10.36 -5.62 -2.95
C GLY A 31 -9.57 -5.80 -4.25
N LEU A 32 -10.03 -6.68 -5.14
CA LEU A 32 -9.40 -6.91 -6.44
C LEU A 32 -9.39 -5.65 -7.30
N ASN A 33 -10.54 -4.96 -7.43
CA ASN A 33 -10.62 -3.70 -8.16
C ASN A 33 -9.72 -2.61 -7.55
N THR A 34 -9.61 -2.58 -6.22
CA THR A 34 -8.69 -1.65 -5.53
C THR A 34 -7.25 -1.95 -5.90
N LEU A 35 -6.85 -3.23 -5.93
CA LEU A 35 -5.51 -3.64 -6.32
C LEU A 35 -5.21 -3.34 -7.79
N ASP A 36 -6.20 -3.44 -8.68
CA ASP A 36 -6.04 -3.06 -10.08
C ASP A 36 -5.75 -1.58 -10.26
N ILE A 37 -6.39 -0.70 -9.47
CA ILE A 37 -6.07 0.74 -9.46
C ILE A 37 -4.64 0.96 -8.94
N VAL A 38 -4.23 0.23 -7.90
CA VAL A 38 -2.87 0.34 -7.35
C VAL A 38 -1.82 -0.10 -8.38
N ARG A 39 -2.11 -1.13 -9.19
CA ARG A 39 -1.26 -1.56 -10.33
C ARG A 39 -1.13 -0.49 -11.41
N GLN A 40 -2.20 0.25 -11.69
CA GLN A 40 -2.19 1.31 -12.68
C GLN A 40 -1.45 2.57 -12.21
N PHE A 41 -1.40 2.80 -10.89
CA PHE A 41 -0.77 4.00 -10.31
C PHE A 41 0.23 3.66 -9.17
N PRO A 42 1.28 2.85 -9.43
CA PRO A 42 2.25 2.43 -8.42
C PRO A 42 3.08 3.59 -7.86
N GLN A 43 3.19 4.70 -8.60
CA GLN A 43 3.82 5.94 -8.15
C GLN A 43 2.94 6.75 -7.19
N LYS A 44 1.64 6.46 -7.09
CA LYS A 44 0.70 7.15 -6.20
C LYS A 44 0.33 6.33 -4.97
N PHE A 45 0.23 5.02 -5.11
CA PHE A 45 -0.27 4.15 -4.06
C PHE A 45 0.73 3.07 -3.69
N ARG A 46 0.73 2.71 -2.41
CA ARG A 46 1.48 1.57 -1.89
C ARG A 46 0.59 0.77 -0.95
N ILE A 47 0.51 -0.53 -1.15
CA ILE A 47 -0.13 -1.43 -0.20
C ILE A 47 0.75 -1.55 1.05
N GLU A 48 0.22 -1.13 2.20
CA GLU A 48 0.87 -1.33 3.49
C GLU A 48 0.42 -2.67 4.11
N ALA A 49 -0.86 -3.02 3.95
CA ALA A 49 -1.43 -4.24 4.51
C ALA A 49 -2.55 -4.85 3.64
N LEU A 50 -2.65 -6.18 3.67
CA LEU A 50 -3.72 -6.95 3.02
C LEU A 50 -4.41 -7.85 4.05
N SER A 51 -5.72 -8.09 3.90
CA SER A 51 -6.39 -9.17 4.59
C SER A 51 -7.29 -10.00 3.69
N CYS A 52 -7.41 -11.29 3.99
CA CYS A 52 -8.36 -12.17 3.33
C CYS A 52 -8.99 -13.13 4.33
N ARG A 53 -10.13 -13.73 3.95
CA ARG A 53 -10.80 -14.77 4.74
C ARG A 53 -10.34 -16.17 4.32
N ASN A 54 -10.73 -16.60 3.13
CA ASN A 54 -10.61 -18.00 2.71
C ASN A 54 -9.74 -18.21 1.46
N SER A 55 -9.43 -17.17 0.70
CA SER A 55 -8.68 -17.29 -0.57
C SER A 55 -7.17 -17.11 -0.38
N ILE A 56 -6.54 -18.06 0.32
CA ILE A 56 -5.11 -18.01 0.67
C ILE A 56 -4.20 -17.95 -0.56
N GLU A 57 -4.48 -18.76 -1.59
CA GLU A 57 -3.66 -18.83 -2.80
C GLU A 57 -3.57 -17.45 -3.50
N ARG A 58 -4.73 -16.81 -3.70
CA ARG A 58 -4.80 -15.45 -4.26
C ARG A 58 -4.10 -14.43 -3.36
N LEU A 59 -4.25 -14.56 -2.04
CA LEU A 59 -3.54 -13.67 -1.11
C LEU A 59 -2.02 -13.84 -1.24
N VAL A 60 -1.50 -15.06 -1.40
CA VAL A 60 -0.06 -15.32 -1.60
C VAL A 60 0.45 -14.64 -2.87
N GLU A 61 -0.30 -14.70 -3.98
CA GLU A 61 0.04 -13.98 -5.21
C GLU A 61 0.11 -12.46 -4.98
N GLN A 62 -0.90 -11.91 -4.30
CA GLN A 62 -0.94 -10.49 -3.94
C GLN A 62 0.22 -10.08 -3.03
N ILE A 63 0.64 -10.92 -2.09
CA ILE A 63 1.80 -10.65 -1.22
C ILE A 63 3.10 -10.60 -2.02
N LYS A 64 3.30 -11.56 -2.93
CA LYS A 64 4.49 -11.60 -3.79
C LYS A 64 4.60 -10.35 -4.67
N GLU A 65 3.46 -9.90 -5.18
CA GLU A 65 3.36 -8.72 -6.03
C GLU A 65 3.59 -7.41 -5.25
N PHE A 66 2.77 -7.15 -4.23
CA PHE A 66 2.73 -5.85 -3.56
C PHE A 66 3.68 -5.70 -2.38
N LYS A 67 4.24 -6.82 -1.89
CA LYS A 67 5.16 -6.88 -0.74
C LYS A 67 4.69 -6.03 0.45
N PRO A 68 3.45 -6.26 0.94
CA PRO A 68 2.92 -5.52 2.08
C PRO A 68 3.75 -5.76 3.34
N ARG A 69 3.70 -4.82 4.28
CA ARG A 69 4.39 -4.95 5.57
C ARG A 69 3.63 -5.82 6.55
N LEU A 70 2.32 -5.92 6.40
CA LEU A 70 1.43 -6.71 7.25
C LEU A 70 0.44 -7.49 6.40
N VAL A 71 0.13 -8.71 6.83
CA VAL A 71 -0.91 -9.55 6.26
C VAL A 71 -1.74 -10.14 7.39
N CYS A 72 -3.06 -10.11 7.25
CA CYS A 72 -3.99 -10.77 8.17
C CYS A 72 -4.81 -11.82 7.42
N VAL A 73 -4.88 -13.02 7.98
CA VAL A 73 -5.74 -14.09 7.47
C VAL A 73 -6.76 -14.40 8.55
N ASP A 74 -8.04 -14.24 8.22
CA ASP A 74 -9.11 -14.70 9.10
C ASP A 74 -9.16 -16.23 9.05
N THR A 75 -8.76 -16.86 10.15
CA THR A 75 -8.87 -18.30 10.36
C THR A 75 -10.22 -18.54 11.02
N ASN A 76 -11.22 -18.95 10.22
CA ASN A 76 -12.47 -19.39 10.82
C ASN A 76 -12.20 -20.65 11.66
N GLU A 77 -12.11 -20.50 12.98
CA GLU A 77 -12.82 -21.39 13.89
C GLU A 77 -14.18 -20.73 14.16
N GLN A 78 -15.22 -21.19 13.46
CA GLN A 78 -16.58 -20.94 13.90
C GLN A 78 -16.85 -21.95 15.02
N VAL A 79 -16.70 -21.52 16.27
CA VAL A 79 -17.22 -22.22 17.45
C VAL A 79 -18.70 -21.87 17.61
#